data_AF-A0A0D6L5K9-F1
#
_entry.id   AF-A0A0D6L5K9-F1
#
_cell.length_a   1.000
_cell.length_b   1.000
_cell.length_c   1.000
_cell.angle_alpha   90.00
_cell.angle_beta   90.00
_cell.angle_gamma   90.00
#
_symmetry.space_group_name_H-M   'P 1'
#
loop_
_entity.id
_entity.type
_entity.pdbx_description
1 polymer ?
#
loop_
_entity_poly.entity_id
_entity_poly.type
_entity_poly.pdbx_seq_one_letter_code
_entity_poly.pdbx_strand_id
1 'polypeptide(L)'
;MSLDMDYRRHVKSAFDIAYDGSFAYSTRICSVTGLNCAQVIQLNNAVDYETTFSSFLVDWKVNSAMDFLKTELKLLRDVDIPVLINMHQCEGTRLEKLRELISEWYGDFSPQSEENH
;
A
#
# COMPACT_ATOMS: atom_id res chain seq x y z
N MET A 1 4.17 6.61 -17.58
CA MET A 1 3.92 6.54 -16.12
C MET A 1 3.85 5.06 -15.79
N SER A 2 4.82 4.54 -15.03
CA SER A 2 4.83 3.12 -14.60
C SER A 2 4.21 3.07 -13.22
N LEU A 3 3.23 2.20 -13.01
CA LEU A 3 2.66 1.95 -11.69
C LEU A 3 3.62 1.02 -10.94
N ASP A 4 4.03 1.41 -9.74
CA ASP A 4 4.77 0.50 -8.87
C ASP A 4 3.76 -0.34 -8.09
N MET A 5 3.65 -1.61 -8.50
CA MET A 5 2.63 -2.53 -8.04
C MET A 5 3.29 -3.65 -7.25
N ASP A 6 2.77 -3.92 -6.06
CA ASP A 6 3.22 -5.01 -5.20
C ASP A 6 2.72 -6.35 -5.73
N TYR A 7 3.46 -6.89 -6.69
CA TYR A 7 3.30 -8.25 -7.15
C TYR A 7 4.61 -8.81 -7.67
N ARG A 8 4.68 -10.13 -7.66
CA ARG A 8 5.73 -10.93 -8.28
C ARG A 8 5.08 -11.88 -9.25
N ARG A 9 5.79 -12.11 -10.35
CA ARG A 9 5.43 -13.11 -11.35
C ARG A 9 6.51 -14.17 -11.37
N HIS A 10 6.13 -15.39 -11.03
CA HIS A 10 6.98 -16.56 -11.08
C HIS A 10 6.64 -17.40 -12.30
N VAL A 11 7.63 -17.68 -13.15
CA VAL A 11 7.47 -18.60 -14.28
C VAL A 11 7.98 -19.96 -13.83
N LYS A 12 7.06 -20.90 -13.60
CA LYS A 12 7.40 -22.29 -13.20
C LYS A 12 7.73 -23.15 -14.42
N SER A 13 7.04 -22.92 -15.54
CA SER A 13 7.33 -23.53 -16.85
C SER A 13 6.84 -22.62 -18.00
N ALA A 14 7.00 -23.05 -19.25
CA ALA A 14 6.54 -22.29 -20.42
C ALA A 14 5.04 -21.93 -20.39
N PHE A 15 4.24 -22.72 -19.66
CA PHE A 15 2.80 -22.54 -19.56
C PHE A 15 2.32 -22.32 -18.13
N ASP A 16 3.13 -22.62 -17.11
CA ASP A 16 2.77 -22.53 -15.70
C ASP A 16 3.33 -21.25 -15.06
N ILE A 17 2.42 -20.37 -14.62
CA ILE A 17 2.74 -19.05 -14.09
C ILE A 17 2.10 -18.90 -12.71
N ALA A 18 2.84 -18.38 -11.74
CA ALA A 18 2.27 -17.96 -10.46
C ALA A 18 2.41 -16.45 -10.27
N TYR A 19 1.39 -15.83 -9.71
CA TYR A 19 1.40 -14.44 -9.27
C TYR A 19 1.19 -14.40 -7.76
N ASP A 20 2.04 -13.65 -7.06
CA ASP A 20 1.85 -13.39 -5.63
C ASP A 20 2.10 -11.92 -5.29
N GLY A 21 1.39 -11.41 -4.30
CA GLY A 21 1.49 -10.02 -3.85
C GLY A 21 0.19 -9.53 -3.27
N SER A 22 0.19 -8.32 -2.71
CA SER A 22 -1.06 -7.66 -2.32
C SER A 22 -1.80 -7.06 -3.53
N PHE A 23 -1.10 -6.92 -4.65
CA PHE A 23 -1.55 -6.22 -5.86
C PHE A 23 -1.94 -4.77 -5.58
N ALA A 24 -1.51 -4.21 -4.44
CA ALA A 24 -1.60 -2.79 -4.16
C ALA A 24 -0.61 -2.01 -5.03
N TYR A 25 -0.81 -0.72 -5.20
CA TYR A 25 0.16 0.14 -5.88
C TYR A 25 0.23 1.52 -5.25
N SER A 26 1.33 2.19 -5.52
CA SER A 26 1.59 3.57 -5.09
C SER A 26 2.00 4.39 -6.31
N THR A 27 1.49 5.61 -6.40
CA THR A 27 1.83 6.52 -7.51
C THR A 27 1.67 7.97 -7.12
N ARG A 28 2.52 8.83 -7.68
CA ARG A 28 2.40 10.28 -7.54
C ARG A 28 1.64 10.84 -8.74
N ILE A 29 0.54 11.51 -8.47
CA ILE A 29 -0.26 12.20 -9.48
C ILE A 29 -0.05 13.69 -9.31
N CYS A 30 0.23 14.40 -10.39
CA CYS A 30 0.42 15.84 -10.38
C CYS A 30 -0.49 16.53 -11.41
N SER A 31 -0.81 17.80 -11.17
CA SER A 31 -1.41 18.68 -12.17
C SER A 31 -0.53 18.76 -13.42
N VAL A 32 -1.11 19.24 -14.54
CA VAL A 32 -0.36 19.46 -15.79
C VAL A 32 0.87 20.35 -15.58
N THR A 33 0.78 21.29 -14.63
CA THR A 33 1.87 22.21 -14.27
C THR A 33 2.91 21.60 -13.31
N GLY A 34 2.64 20.43 -12.73
CA GLY A 34 3.49 19.81 -11.71
C GLY A 34 3.46 20.48 -10.32
N LEU A 35 2.71 21.58 -10.17
CA LEU A 35 2.68 22.38 -8.94
C LEU A 35 1.84 21.75 -7.83
N ASN A 36 0.79 21.01 -8.20
CA ASN A 36 -0.08 20.34 -7.24
C ASN A 36 0.09 18.84 -7.44
N CYS A 37 0.68 18.17 -6.46
CA CYS A 37 0.84 16.72 -6.47
C CYS A 37 0.15 16.10 -5.26
N ALA A 38 -0.28 14.85 -5.42
CA ALA A 38 -0.71 13.99 -4.33
C ALA A 38 -0.07 12.62 -4.49
N GLN A 39 0.26 11.99 -3.37
CA GLN A 39 0.58 10.58 -3.34
C GLN A 39 -0.72 9.78 -3.25
N VAL A 40 -0.89 8.79 -4.13
CA VAL A 40 -2.03 7.87 -4.10
C VAL A 40 -1.51 6.47 -3.77
N ILE A 41 -2.05 5.89 -2.71
CA ILE A 41 -1.86 4.48 -2.34
C ILE A 41 -3.20 3.79 -2.58
N GLN A 42 -3.22 2.80 -3.48
CA GLN A 42 -4.40 2.01 -3.80
C GLN A 42 -4.24 0.60 -3.26
N LEU A 43 -5.09 0.24 -2.29
CA LEU A 43 -5.25 -1.12 -1.78
C LEU A 43 -6.47 -1.74 -2.46
N ASN A 44 -6.24 -2.72 -3.34
CA ASN A 44 -7.31 -3.30 -4.17
C ASN A 44 -8.28 -4.21 -3.39
N ASN A 45 -7.94 -4.58 -2.16
CA ASN A 45 -8.76 -5.37 -1.24
C ASN A 45 -8.73 -4.74 0.16
N ALA A 46 -9.42 -5.38 1.12
CA ALA A 46 -9.22 -5.05 2.54
C ALA A 46 -7.75 -5.24 2.92
N VAL A 47 -7.25 -4.43 3.87
CA VAL A 47 -5.84 -4.39 4.26
C VAL A 47 -5.28 -5.75 4.69
N ASP A 48 -6.10 -6.60 5.31
CA ASP A 48 -5.74 -7.93 5.80
C ASP A 48 -6.32 -9.07 4.96
N TYR A 49 -6.76 -8.77 3.73
CA TYR A 49 -7.31 -9.78 2.83
C TYR A 49 -6.21 -10.69 2.30
N GLU A 50 -6.43 -12.00 2.43
CA GLU A 50 -5.56 -13.03 1.88
C GLU A 50 -6.41 -14.10 1.20
N THR A 51 -5.99 -14.53 0.02
CA THR A 51 -6.63 -15.65 -0.67
C THR A 51 -5.66 -16.34 -1.60
N THR A 52 -5.94 -17.60 -1.91
CA THR A 52 -5.23 -18.33 -2.96
C THR A 52 -6.26 -18.97 -3.86
N PHE A 53 -6.08 -18.80 -5.16
CA PHE A 53 -6.92 -19.44 -6.16
C PHE A 53 -6.08 -19.81 -7.38
N SER A 54 -6.54 -20.83 -8.08
CA SER A 54 -5.88 -21.31 -9.30
C SER A 54 -6.90 -21.37 -10.43
N SER A 55 -6.47 -21.03 -11.64
CA SER A 55 -7.19 -21.26 -12.89
C SER A 55 -6.21 -21.85 -13.89
N PHE A 56 -6.65 -22.74 -14.78
CA PHE A 56 -5.81 -23.53 -15.69
C PHE A 56 -4.42 -22.93 -16.01
N LEU A 57 -3.36 -23.56 -15.45
CA LEU A 57 -1.94 -23.19 -15.58
C LEU A 57 -1.49 -21.86 -14.94
N VAL A 58 -2.35 -21.23 -14.13
CA VAL A 58 -2.07 -19.99 -13.42
C VAL A 58 -2.48 -20.06 -11.96
N ASP A 59 -1.52 -19.89 -11.07
CA ASP A 59 -1.75 -19.77 -9.63
C ASP A 59 -1.74 -18.30 -9.21
N TRP A 60 -2.66 -17.92 -8.33
CA TRP A 60 -2.73 -16.58 -7.73
C TRP A 60 -2.72 -16.69 -6.22
N LYS A 61 -1.83 -15.93 -5.59
CA LYS A 61 -1.76 -15.76 -4.14
C LYS A 61 -1.87 -14.28 -3.80
N VAL A 62 -3.05 -13.86 -3.36
CA VAL A 62 -3.25 -12.51 -2.83
C VAL A 62 -2.81 -12.50 -1.38
N ASN A 63 -1.82 -11.67 -1.07
CA ASN A 63 -1.30 -11.47 0.28
C ASN A 63 -1.92 -10.20 0.90
N SER A 64 -1.83 -10.10 2.23
CA SER A 64 -2.21 -8.89 2.96
C SER A 64 -1.43 -7.68 2.45
N ALA A 65 -2.11 -6.54 2.32
CA ALA A 65 -1.50 -5.28 1.88
C ALA A 65 -0.85 -4.51 3.05
N MET A 66 -0.89 -5.05 4.26
CA MET A 66 -0.41 -4.37 5.47
C MET A 66 1.09 -4.03 5.40
N ASP A 67 1.93 -4.96 4.96
CA ASP A 67 3.39 -4.75 4.88
C ASP A 67 3.75 -3.74 3.78
N PHE A 68 3.05 -3.82 2.64
CA PHE A 68 3.16 -2.83 1.57
C PHE A 68 2.80 -1.43 2.09
N LEU A 69 1.64 -1.29 2.75
CA LEU A 69 1.18 -0.01 3.28
C LEU A 69 2.15 0.57 4.31
N LYS A 70 2.65 -0.25 5.25
CA LYS A 70 3.67 0.16 6.23
C LYS A 70 4.94 0.67 5.56
N THR A 71 5.39 -0.02 4.51
CA THR A 71 6.57 0.37 3.74
C THR A 71 6.36 1.71 3.05
N GLU A 72 5.22 1.89 2.37
CA GLU A 72 4.87 3.14 1.71
C GLU A 72 4.77 4.31 2.69
N LEU A 73 4.05 4.16 3.81
CA LEU A 73 3.93 5.20 4.82
C LEU A 73 5.30 5.63 5.36
N LYS A 74 6.20 4.67 5.62
CA LYS A 74 7.57 4.97 6.05
C LYS A 74 8.34 5.78 5.01
N LEU A 75 8.19 5.49 3.72
CA LEU A 75 8.83 6.24 2.64
C LEU A 75 8.25 7.65 2.48
N LEU A 76 7.00 7.86 2.92
CA LEU A 76 6.30 9.14 2.84
C LEU A 76 6.50 10.02 4.09
N ARG A 77 7.38 9.63 5.02
CA ARG A 77 7.61 10.37 6.26
C ARG A 77 8.02 11.82 6.04
N ASP A 78 8.87 12.09 5.07
CA ASP A 78 9.40 13.46 4.85
C ASP A 78 8.72 14.16 3.66
N VAL A 79 7.53 13.67 3.27
CA VAL A 79 6.84 14.11 2.06
C VAL A 79 5.75 15.12 2.42
N ASP A 80 5.93 16.37 1.96
CA ASP A 80 5.02 17.50 2.22
C ASP A 80 3.94 17.65 1.14
N ILE A 81 3.36 16.53 0.70
CA ILE A 81 2.21 16.52 -0.22
C ILE A 81 1.07 15.66 0.34
N PRO A 82 -0.19 15.93 -0.02
CA PRO A 82 -1.32 15.12 0.42
C PRO A 82 -1.14 13.64 0.05
N VAL A 83 -1.43 12.76 1.01
CA VAL A 83 -1.46 11.30 0.83
C VAL A 83 -2.92 10.84 0.82
N LEU A 84 -3.33 10.20 -0.27
CA LEU A 84 -4.66 9.62 -0.47
C LEU A 84 -4.54 8.10 -0.43
N ILE A 85 -5.17 7.47 0.57
CA ILE A 85 -5.20 6.02 0.70
C ILE A 85 -6.60 5.55 0.34
N ASN A 86 -6.73 4.82 -0.77
CA ASN A 86 -7.99 4.20 -1.17
C ASN A 86 -7.94 2.70 -0.82
N MET A 87 -9.02 2.20 -0.20
CA MET A 87 -9.10 0.80 0.22
C MET A 87 -10.53 0.27 0.10
N HIS A 88 -10.66 -0.97 -0.36
CA HIS A 88 -11.95 -1.67 -0.36
C HIS A 88 -12.26 -2.31 1.01
N GLN A 89 -13.53 -2.34 1.42
CA GLN A 89 -14.01 -3.01 2.64
C GLN A 89 -13.31 -2.56 3.95
N CYS A 90 -13.18 -1.24 4.13
CA CYS A 90 -12.65 -0.60 5.33
C CYS A 90 -13.69 -0.45 6.45
N GLU A 91 -14.06 -1.54 7.11
CA GLU A 91 -15.13 -1.53 8.11
C GLU A 91 -14.77 -2.35 9.36
N GLY A 92 -15.44 -2.05 10.48
CA GLY A 92 -15.26 -2.78 11.74
C GLY A 92 -13.81 -2.80 12.23
N THR A 93 -13.31 -3.98 12.58
CA THR A 93 -11.95 -4.16 13.09
C THR A 93 -10.85 -3.73 12.12
N ARG A 94 -11.12 -3.74 10.80
CA ARG A 94 -10.17 -3.28 9.78
C ARG A 94 -9.98 -1.78 9.80
N LEU A 95 -11.05 -1.03 10.06
CA LEU A 95 -10.97 0.42 10.22
C LEU A 95 -10.15 0.77 11.46
N GLU A 96 -10.34 0.07 12.57
CA GLU A 96 -9.56 0.31 13.79
C GLU A 96 -8.07 -0.01 13.60
N LYS A 97 -7.73 -1.13 12.95
CA LYS A 97 -6.33 -1.45 12.58
C LYS A 97 -5.69 -0.36 11.72
N LEU A 98 -6.44 0.17 10.75
CA LEU A 98 -5.94 1.27 9.91
C LEU A 98 -5.75 2.55 10.72
N ARG A 99 -6.69 2.88 11.60
CA ARG A 99 -6.56 4.06 12.47
C ARG A 99 -5.35 3.94 13.37
N GLU A 100 -5.11 2.77 13.97
CA GLU A 100 -3.93 2.50 14.79
C GLU A 100 -2.65 2.70 13.96
N LEU A 101 -2.54 2.03 12.81
CA LEU A 101 -1.38 2.17 11.91
C LEU A 101 -1.13 3.62 11.49
N ILE A 102 -2.17 4.35 11.11
CA ILE A 102 -2.06 5.75 10.70
C ILE A 102 -1.70 6.64 11.89
N SER A 103 -2.24 6.35 13.08
CA SER A 103 -1.92 7.10 14.30
C SER A 103 -0.47 6.88 14.74
N GLU A 104 0.06 5.67 14.63
CA GLU A 104 1.48 5.38 14.84
C GLU A 104 2.34 6.14 13.83
N TRP A 105 1.97 6.07 12.56
CA TRP A 105 2.66 6.78 11.50
C TRP A 105 2.69 8.29 11.75
N TYR A 106 1.57 8.92 12.11
CA TYR A 106 1.51 10.35 12.47
C TYR A 106 2.19 10.67 13.81
N GLY A 107 2.13 9.77 14.80
CA GLY A 107 2.77 9.94 16.10
C GLY A 107 4.29 10.07 15.98
N ASP A 108 4.88 9.36 15.02
CA ASP A 108 6.29 9.49 14.62
C ASP A 108 6.63 10.84 13.94
N PHE A 109 5.64 11.67 13.57
CA PHE A 109 5.82 13.06 13.12
C PHE A 109 5.71 14.09 14.25
N SER A 110 5.26 13.70 15.44
CA SER A 110 5.33 14.62 16.57
C SER A 110 6.80 15.00 16.72
N PRO A 111 7.14 16.30 16.73
CA PRO A 111 8.45 16.71 17.22
C PRO A 111 8.60 16.01 18.57
N GLN A 112 9.70 15.27 18.75
CA GLN A 112 10.16 15.04 20.11
C GLN A 112 10.28 16.44 20.67
N SER A 113 9.38 16.83 21.56
CA SER A 113 9.47 18.09 22.28
C SER A 113 10.92 18.19 22.71
N GLU A 114 11.59 19.26 22.29
CA GLU A 114 12.91 19.60 22.79
C GLU A 114 12.80 19.70 24.32
N GLU A 115 13.01 18.59 25.02
CA GLU A 115 13.37 18.57 26.43
C GLU A 115 14.79 19.11 26.53
N ASN A 116 14.93 20.41 26.29
CA ASN A 116 16.11 21.19 26.59
C ASN A 116 15.64 22.47 27.27
N HIS A 117 15.48 22.40 28.61
CA HIS A 117 16.12 23.28 29.61
C HIS A 117 15.39 23.27 30.94
#